data_AF-A0A3C1FTM2-F1
#
_entry.id   AF-A0A3C1FTM2-F1
#
_cell.length_a   1.000
_cell.length_b   1.000
_cell.length_c   1.000
_cell.angle_alpha   90.00
_cell.angle_beta   90.00
_cell.angle_gamma   90.00
#
_symmetry.space_group_name_H-M   'P 1'
#
loop_
_entity.id
_entity.type
_entity.pdbx_description
1 polymer ?
#
loop_
_entity_poly.entity_id
_entity_poly.type
_entity_poly.pdbx_seq_one_letter_code
_entity_poly.pdbx_strand_id
1 'polypeptide(L)' 'MKVTYVGETRDTKTVDGKDVKLQKGMELECMEKAYHWATTVRAIIPSGDHVKVKRSELKKIAVC' A
#
# COMPACT_ATOMS: atom_id res chain seq x y z
N MET A 1 -9.34 4.83 -1.18
CA MET A 1 -9.37 4.66 0.29
C MET A 1 -7.97 4.83 0.82
N LYS A 2 -7.74 5.70 1.81
CA LYS A 2 -6.41 5.87 2.42
C LYS A 2 -6.12 4.76 3.43
N VAL A 3 -4.94 4.18 3.31
CA VAL A 3 -4.41 3.14 4.20
C VAL A 3 -2.98 3.51 4.60
N THR A 4 -2.60 3.21 5.84
CA THR A 4 -1.22 3.34 6.30
C THR A 4 -0.51 2.01 6.14
N TYR A 5 0.68 2.03 5.55
CA TYR A 5 1.57 0.88 5.58
C TYR A 5 2.14 0.70 6.99
N VAL A 6 1.83 -0.43 7.60
CA VAL A 6 2.27 -0.78 8.96
C VAL A 6 3.27 -1.93 8.98
N GLY A 7 3.61 -2.47 7.81
CA GLY A 7 4.63 -3.50 7.64
C GLY A 7 6.05 -2.99 7.87
N GLU A 8 7.02 -3.86 7.62
CA GLU A 8 8.44 -3.54 7.75
C GLU A 8 8.92 -2.67 6.58
N THR A 9 9.80 -1.73 6.87
CA THR A 9 10.41 -0.88 5.84
C THR A 9 11.28 -1.74 4.94
N ARG A 10 10.98 -1.75 3.63
CA ARG A 10 11.72 -2.54 2.65
C ARG A 10 11.69 -1.90 1.28
N ASP A 11 12.73 -2.18 0.51
CA ASP A 11 12.79 -1.89 -0.90
C ASP A 11 11.94 -2.92 -1.65
N THR A 12 11.00 -2.42 -2.44
CA THR A 12 10.11 -3.24 -3.27
C THR A 12 10.07 -2.67 -4.68
N LYS A 13 9.60 -3.47 -5.63
CA LYS A 13 9.33 -2.98 -6.98
C LYS A 13 7.86 -2.65 -7.15
N THR A 14 7.59 -1.55 -7.84
CA THR A 14 6.24 -1.23 -8.33
C THR A 14 5.85 -2.22 -9.42
N VAL A 15 4.56 -2.24 -9.77
CA VAL A 15 4.09 -3.06 -10.91
C VAL A 15 4.71 -2.65 -12.25
N ASP A 16 5.21 -1.40 -12.32
CA ASP A 16 5.90 -0.82 -13.47
C ASP A 16 7.41 -1.17 -13.50
N GLY A 17 7.92 -1.83 -12.44
CA GLY A 17 9.32 -2.22 -12.34
C GLY A 17 10.24 -1.17 -11.73
N LYS A 18 9.71 -0.05 -11.24
CA LYS A 18 10.49 0.95 -10.50
C LYS A 18 10.80 0.49 -9.09
N ASP A 19 12.02 0.73 -8.65
CA ASP A 19 12.43 0.53 -7.27
C ASP A 19 11.81 1.62 -6.38
N VAL A 20 10.98 1.20 -5.43
CA VAL A 20 10.34 2.07 -4.44
C VAL A 20 10.61 1.54 -3.04
N LYS A 21 10.90 2.46 -2.13
CA LYS A 21 11.05 2.14 -0.71
C LYS A 21 9.72 2.29 0.01
N LEU A 22 9.13 1.17 0.46
CA LEU A 22 7.97 1.19 1.34
C LEU A 22 8.46 1.43 2.77
N GLN A 23 7.99 2.50 3.40
CA GLN A 23 8.36 2.86 4.77
C GLN A 23 7.18 2.69 5.72
N LYS A 24 7.44 2.14 6.91
CA LYS A 24 6.41 2.06 7.96
C LYS A 24 5.87 3.45 8.30
N GLY A 25 4.54 3.59 8.34
CA GLY A 25 3.85 4.87 8.53
C GLY A 25 3.52 5.60 7.23
N MET A 26 3.97 5.10 6.08
CA MET A 26 3.68 5.70 4.77
C MET A 26 2.18 5.58 4.44
N GLU A 27 1.58 6.69 4.06
CA GLU A 27 0.20 6.74 3.58
C GLU A 27 0.16 6.29 2.11
N LEU A 28 -0.75 5.38 1.82
CA LEU A 28 -0.99 4.82 0.51
C LEU A 28 -2.48 4.89 0.18
N GLU A 29 -2.81 4.94 -1.09
CA GLU A 29 -4.19 4.90 -1.55
C GLU A 29 -4.53 3.51 -2.11
N CYS A 30 -5.49 2.82 -1.52
CA CYS A 30 -5.96 1.52 -1.96
C CYS A 30 -7.38 1.60 -2.50
N MET A 31 -7.70 0.77 -3.49
CA MET A 31 -9.09 0.52 -3.89
C MET A 31 -9.80 -0.30 -2.81
N GLU A 32 -10.97 0.15 -2.37
CA GLU A 32 -11.71 -0.48 -1.27
C GLU A 32 -12.14 -1.91 -1.61
N LYS A 33 -12.62 -2.14 -2.84
CA LYS A 33 -12.99 -3.49 -3.31
C LYS A 33 -11.82 -4.48 -3.20
N ALA A 34 -10.61 -4.05 -3.56
CA ALA A 34 -9.41 -4.89 -3.46
C ALA A 34 -9.06 -5.20 -2.00
N TYR A 35 -9.19 -4.21 -1.10
CA TYR A 35 -8.89 -4.39 0.32
C TYR A 35 -9.77 -5.43 1.02
N HIS A 36 -11.02 -5.57 0.62
CA HIS A 36 -11.94 -6.52 1.25
C HIS A 36 -11.78 -7.96 0.74
N TRP A 37 -11.40 -8.14 -0.53
CA TRP A 37 -11.42 -9.45 -1.18
C TRP A 37 -10.04 -10.05 -1.44
N ALA A 38 -8.98 -9.24 -1.56
CA ALA A 38 -7.66 -9.71 -1.94
C ALA A 38 -6.70 -9.77 -0.75
N THR A 39 -5.91 -10.84 -0.67
CA THR A 39 -4.79 -10.98 0.27
C THR A 39 -3.69 -9.96 -0.02
N THR A 40 -3.51 -9.63 -1.30
CA THR A 40 -2.55 -8.63 -1.78
C THR A 40 -3.30 -7.57 -2.57
N VAL A 41 -3.16 -6.32 -2.18
CA VAL A 41 -3.83 -5.19 -2.81
C VAL A 41 -2.83 -4.36 -3.60
N ARG A 42 -3.33 -3.69 -4.63
CA ARG A 42 -2.57 -2.65 -5.32
C ARG A 42 -2.86 -1.33 -4.61
N ALA A 43 -1.85 -0.85 -3.91
CA ALA A 43 -1.87 0.46 -3.29
C ALA A 43 -1.09 1.45 -4.18
N ILE A 44 -1.52 2.70 -4.20
CA ILE A 44 -0.93 3.79 -4.95
C ILE A 44 -0.08 4.58 -3.96
N ILE A 45 1.21 4.72 -4.25
CA ILE A 45 2.12 5.55 -3.44
C ILE A 45 1.90 7.04 -3.77
N PRO A 46 2.30 7.98 -2.91
CA PRO A 46 2.24 9.42 -3.19
C PRO A 46 2.92 9.86 -4.50
N SER A 47 3.87 9.07 -5.03
CA SER A 47 4.48 9.31 -6.34
C SER A 47 3.56 8.99 -7.53
N GLY A 48 2.39 8.40 -7.29
CA GLY A 48 1.42 7.98 -8.33
C GLY A 48 1.64 6.55 -8.85
N ASP A 49 2.73 5.88 -8.47
CA ASP A 49 2.97 4.50 -8.89
C ASP A 49 2.13 3.48 -8.10
N HIS A 50 1.92 2.30 -8.70
CA HIS A 50 1.17 1.22 -8.08
C HIS A 50 2.13 0.17 -7.49
N VAL A 51 1.95 -0.16 -6.22
CA VAL A 51 2.71 -1.18 -5.49
C VAL A 51 1.79 -2.28 -4.99
N LYS A 52 2.26 -3.53 -5.06
CA LYS A 52 1.55 -4.69 -4.49
C LYS A 52 1.96 -4.84 -3.04
N VAL A 53 1.00 -4.72 -2.13
CA VAL A 53 1.24 -4.86 -0.68
C VAL A 53 0.23 -5.83 -0.10
N LYS A 54 0.65 -6.65 0.86
CA LYS A 54 -0.28 -7.55 1.56
C LYS A 54 -1.26 -6.73 2.38
N ARG A 55 -2.54 -7.10 2.35
CA ARG A 55 -3.58 -6.49 3.17
C ARG A 55 -3.20 -6.50 4.66
N SER A 56 -2.58 -7.57 5.14
CA SER A 56 -2.12 -7.71 6.53
C SER A 56 -1.10 -6.64 6.96
N GLU A 57 -0.42 -6.02 6.00
CA GLU A 57 0.59 -4.98 6.23
C GLU A 57 0.02 -3.57 6.05
N LEU A 58 -1.31 -3.46 5.87
CA LEU A 58 -2.02 -2.21 5.62
C LEU A 58 -3.11 -2.01 6.68
N LYS A 59 -3.07 -0.84 7.32
CA LYS A 59 -4.06 -0.42 8.29
C LYS A 59 -4.96 0.64 7.66
N LYS A 60 -6.28 0.45 7.72
CA LYS A 60 -7.23 1.51 7.32
C LYS A 60 -7.02 2.73 8.21
N ILE A 61 -6.88 3.90 7.60
CA ILE A 61 -6.91 5.16 8.33
C ILE A 61 -8.38 5.46 8.56
N ALA A 62 -8.88 5.20 9.76
CA ALA A 62 -10.19 5.69 10.17
C ALA A 62 -10.05 7.19 10.39
N VAL A 63 -10.60 7.98 9.46
CA VAL A 63 -10.81 9.41 9.70
C VAL A 63 -11.96 9.49 10.72
N CYS A 64 -11.66 9.97 11.93
CA CYS A 64 -12.69 10.37 12.90
C CYS A 64 -13.42 11.62 12.42
#